data_AF-A0A2N5YKG1-F1
#
_entry.id   AF-A0A2N5YKG1-F1
#
_cell.length_a   1.000
_cell.length_b   1.000
_cell.length_c   1.000
_cell.angle_alpha   90.00
_cell.angle_beta   90.00
_cell.angle_gamma   90.00
#
_symmetry.space_group_name_H-M   'P 1'
#
loop_
_entity.id
_entity.type
_entity.pdbx_description
1 polymer ?
#
loop_
_entity_poly.entity_id
_entity_poly.type
_entity_poly.pdbx_seq_one_letter_code
_entity_poly.pdbx_strand_id
1 'polypeptide(L)'
;MVNSGKSSKVKGNNSFPPLTNDIADILNEAYHKYHNRSFINHDPIQVPHSFSKKENIEITAFLTSSIAWGNRNMIIKNGFKLTKLLGNDPLDFIMNATKNDIDKLDGFVHRTINISDLHFFLHSLQNIYKNKGGLEAVFTKPYRKSRSIFDGINGFRKVFMQVKHDASSERHISNPEKNSAAKRLNLFLMWMVRNDKYGIHFGLWKNISQSDLLILL
;
A
#
# COMPACT_ATOMS: atom_id res chain seq x y z
N MET A 1 0.70 -45.15 37.28
CA MET A 1 1.52 -44.15 38.03
C MET A 1 2.59 -43.67 37.07
N VAL A 2 2.30 -42.67 36.24
CA VAL A 2 2.56 -41.23 36.43
C VAL A 2 4.06 -40.90 36.51
N ASN A 3 4.57 -40.30 35.43
CA ASN A 3 5.56 -39.21 35.46
C ASN A 3 5.51 -38.52 34.08
N SER A 4 4.57 -37.61 33.85
CA SER A 4 4.67 -36.15 34.07
C SER A 4 5.86 -35.51 33.35
N GLY A 5 5.53 -34.72 32.33
CA GLY A 5 6.45 -34.15 31.37
C GLY A 5 7.38 -33.06 31.90
N LYS A 6 8.31 -32.67 31.03
CA LYS A 6 8.80 -31.29 30.93
C LYS A 6 8.90 -30.92 29.45
N SER A 7 7.89 -30.22 28.97
CA SER A 7 7.96 -29.41 27.76
C SER A 7 8.82 -28.19 28.09
N SER A 8 10.03 -28.15 27.52
CA SER A 8 10.91 -26.99 27.55
C SER A 8 10.33 -25.89 26.67
N LYS A 9 9.62 -24.95 27.31
CA LYS A 9 9.26 -23.67 26.69
C LYS A 9 10.54 -22.90 26.35
N VAL A 10 10.90 -22.86 25.07
CA VAL A 10 11.87 -21.89 24.54
C VAL A 10 11.22 -20.51 24.64
N LYS A 11 11.52 -19.78 25.72
CA LYS A 11 11.25 -18.34 25.79
C LYS A 11 12.27 -17.65 24.89
N GLY A 12 11.88 -17.31 23.67
CA GLY A 12 12.66 -16.45 22.78
C GLY A 12 12.74 -15.05 23.37
N ASN A 13 13.82 -14.76 24.10
CA ASN A 13 14.15 -13.43 24.57
C ASN A 13 14.76 -12.67 23.39
N ASN A 14 13.92 -12.12 22.51
CA ASN A 14 14.37 -11.33 21.37
C ASN A 14 14.73 -9.91 21.82
N SER A 15 15.69 -9.78 22.73
CA SER A 15 16.39 -8.52 22.95
C SER A 15 17.62 -8.55 22.05
N PHE A 16 17.55 -7.84 20.92
CA PHE A 16 18.75 -7.57 20.12
C PHE A 16 19.78 -6.86 21.01
N PRO A 17 21.07 -7.21 20.92
CA PRO A 17 22.10 -6.44 21.59
C PRO A 17 22.01 -4.97 21.13
N PRO A 18 22.25 -4.00 22.02
CA PRO A 18 22.27 -2.59 21.62
C PRO A 18 23.28 -2.42 20.48
N LEU A 19 22.85 -1.72 19.42
CA LEU A 19 23.74 -1.34 18.33
C LEU A 19 24.95 -0.61 18.92
N THR A 20 26.15 -0.95 18.47
CA THR A 20 27.33 -0.14 18.79
C THR A 20 27.09 1.28 18.25
N ASN A 21 27.59 2.30 18.95
CA ASN A 21 27.41 3.70 18.54
C ASN A 21 27.82 3.90 17.07
N ASP A 22 28.90 3.26 16.63
CA ASP A 22 29.37 3.30 15.24
C ASP A 22 28.33 2.82 14.21
N ILE A 23 27.61 1.73 14.49
CA ILE A 23 26.58 1.22 13.57
C ILE A 23 25.36 2.14 13.58
N ALA A 24 24.96 2.62 14.76
CA ALA A 24 23.84 3.56 14.86
C ALA A 24 24.14 4.85 14.08
N ASP A 25 25.37 5.37 14.17
CA ASP A 25 25.80 6.58 13.47
C ASP A 25 25.85 6.38 11.95
N ILE A 26 26.39 5.25 11.46
CA ILE A 26 26.37 4.90 10.03
C ILE A 26 24.93 4.82 9.49
N LEU A 27 24.03 4.18 10.23
CA LEU A 27 22.62 4.06 9.83
C LEU A 27 21.90 5.42 9.84
N ASN A 28 22.19 6.26 10.83
CA ASN A 28 21.64 7.61 10.91
C ASN A 28 22.17 8.50 9.77
N GLU A 29 23.47 8.44 9.46
CA GLU A 29 24.05 9.18 8.35
C GLU A 29 23.45 8.75 7.01
N ALA A 30 23.33 7.45 6.77
CA ALA A 30 22.64 6.93 5.58
C ALA A 30 21.18 7.39 5.53
N TYR A 31 20.46 7.34 6.66
CA TYR A 31 19.10 7.85 6.75
C TYR A 31 19.04 9.32 6.34
N HIS A 32 19.87 10.19 6.92
CA HIS A 32 19.87 11.63 6.58
C HIS A 32 20.28 11.89 5.12
N LYS A 33 21.20 11.08 4.57
CA LYS A 33 21.65 11.21 3.18
C LYS A 33 20.57 10.87 2.16
N TYR A 34 19.81 9.79 2.39
CA TYR A 34 18.83 9.29 1.42
C TYR A 34 17.39 9.72 1.70
N HIS A 35 17.07 10.12 2.94
CA HIS A 35 15.75 10.57 3.36
C HIS A 35 15.60 12.09 3.21
N ASN A 36 15.75 12.58 1.97
CA ASN A 36 15.61 13.98 1.59
C ASN A 36 14.50 14.15 0.52
N ARG A 37 13.73 15.24 0.59
CA ARG A 37 12.71 15.61 -0.42
C ARG A 37 13.23 15.59 -1.86
N SER A 38 14.50 15.88 -2.10
CA SER A 38 15.09 15.84 -3.44
C SER A 38 14.96 14.46 -4.12
N PHE A 39 14.81 13.38 -3.35
CA PHE A 39 14.60 12.04 -3.86
C PHE A 39 13.17 11.80 -4.38
N ILE A 40 12.19 12.60 -3.96
CA ILE A 40 10.79 12.50 -4.41
C ILE A 40 10.72 12.60 -5.92
N ASN A 41 11.39 13.59 -6.53
CA ASN A 41 11.36 13.85 -7.98
C ASN A 41 11.76 12.65 -8.84
N HIS A 42 12.46 11.71 -8.23
CA HIS A 42 12.91 10.53 -8.92
C HIS A 42 12.06 9.33 -8.50
N ASP A 43 11.42 9.31 -7.33
CA ASP A 43 10.72 8.16 -6.75
C ASP A 43 9.25 8.06 -7.21
N PRO A 44 8.64 6.86 -7.32
CA PRO A 44 7.22 6.69 -7.62
C PRO A 44 6.26 7.47 -6.71
N ILE A 45 6.65 7.78 -5.48
CA ILE A 45 5.84 8.59 -4.55
C ILE A 45 5.55 10.01 -5.11
N GLN A 46 6.29 10.50 -6.11
CA GLN A 46 5.99 11.77 -6.78
C GLN A 46 4.59 11.81 -7.41
N VAL A 47 4.07 10.66 -7.84
CA VAL A 47 2.77 10.59 -8.50
C VAL A 47 1.66 11.03 -7.53
N PRO A 48 1.50 10.44 -6.33
CA PRO A 48 0.53 10.95 -5.36
C PRO A 48 0.85 12.35 -4.84
N HIS A 49 2.11 12.79 -4.83
CA HIS A 49 2.48 14.18 -4.45
C HIS A 49 1.98 15.23 -5.44
N SER A 50 1.54 14.84 -6.64
CA SER A 50 0.87 15.76 -7.58
C SER A 50 -0.55 16.14 -7.17
N PHE A 51 -1.06 15.61 -6.05
CA PHE A 51 -2.40 15.87 -5.52
C PHE A 51 -2.35 16.44 -4.10
N SER A 52 -3.34 17.26 -3.77
CA SER A 52 -3.52 17.80 -2.40
C SER A 52 -4.73 17.22 -1.68
N LYS A 53 -5.75 16.75 -2.41
CA LYS A 53 -6.95 16.13 -1.83
C LYS A 53 -6.60 14.74 -1.31
N LYS A 54 -6.96 14.45 -0.05
CA LYS A 54 -6.66 13.20 0.64
C LYS A 54 -7.01 11.97 -0.19
N GLU A 55 -8.23 11.89 -0.71
CA GLU A 55 -8.71 10.73 -1.45
C GLU A 55 -8.00 10.55 -2.80
N ASN A 56 -7.61 11.65 -3.45
CA ASN A 56 -6.80 11.59 -4.68
C ASN A 56 -5.40 11.07 -4.38
N ILE A 57 -4.79 11.49 -3.27
CA ILE A 57 -3.52 10.95 -2.79
C ILE A 57 -3.67 9.45 -2.50
N GLU A 58 -4.72 9.04 -1.78
CA GLU A 58 -4.96 7.63 -1.44
C GLU A 58 -5.10 6.74 -2.69
N ILE A 59 -5.97 7.14 -3.63
CA ILE A 59 -6.22 6.38 -4.87
C ILE A 59 -4.93 6.26 -5.69
N THR A 60 -4.23 7.36 -5.89
CA THR A 60 -3.03 7.39 -6.74
C THR A 60 -1.85 6.70 -6.08
N ALA A 61 -1.67 6.81 -4.77
CA ALA A 61 -0.69 6.06 -4.01
C ALA A 61 -0.96 4.56 -4.12
N PHE A 62 -2.21 4.13 -3.95
CA PHE A 62 -2.58 2.72 -4.07
C PHE A 62 -2.34 2.18 -5.48
N LEU A 63 -2.80 2.89 -6.52
CA LEU A 63 -2.59 2.47 -7.91
C LEU A 63 -1.10 2.44 -8.28
N THR A 64 -0.34 3.47 -7.89
CA THR A 64 1.10 3.57 -8.20
C THR A 64 1.91 2.48 -7.49
N SER A 65 1.64 2.22 -6.21
CA SER A 65 2.29 1.13 -5.48
C SER A 65 1.96 -0.26 -6.05
N SER A 66 0.76 -0.43 -6.62
CA SER A 66 0.30 -1.71 -7.19
C SER A 66 1.07 -2.10 -8.45
N ILE A 67 1.58 -1.11 -9.19
CA ILE A 67 2.47 -1.27 -10.35
C ILE A 67 3.96 -1.12 -10.02
N ALA A 68 4.33 -0.89 -8.75
CA ALA A 68 5.70 -0.61 -8.33
C ALA A 68 6.61 -1.86 -8.31
N TRP A 69 6.76 -2.50 -9.47
CA TRP A 69 7.67 -3.62 -9.69
C TRP A 69 8.42 -3.46 -11.02
N GLY A 70 9.75 -3.47 -10.96
CA GLY A 70 10.62 -3.32 -12.13
C GLY A 70 11.23 -1.93 -12.26
N ASN A 71 11.35 -1.43 -13.49
CA ASN A 71 12.07 -0.19 -13.78
C ASN A 71 11.33 1.03 -13.23
N ARG A 72 12.03 1.83 -12.41
CA ARG A 72 11.51 3.02 -11.74
C ARG A 72 10.94 4.08 -12.68
N ASN A 73 11.61 4.40 -13.77
CA ASN A 73 11.14 5.39 -14.74
C ASN A 73 9.84 4.91 -15.42
N MET A 74 9.71 3.60 -15.67
CA MET A 74 8.49 3.01 -16.21
C MET A 74 7.34 3.07 -15.20
N ILE A 75 7.61 2.83 -13.91
CA ILE A 75 6.61 2.93 -12.84
C ILE A 75 6.06 4.35 -12.76
N ILE A 76 6.93 5.36 -12.74
CA ILE A 76 6.55 6.78 -12.67
C ILE A 76 5.74 7.19 -13.90
N LYS A 77 6.23 6.83 -15.10
CA LYS A 77 5.54 7.10 -16.36
C LYS A 77 4.12 6.52 -16.35
N ASN A 78 3.96 5.28 -15.92
CA ASN A 78 2.64 4.64 -15.88
C ASN A 78 1.76 5.14 -14.74
N GLY A 79 2.34 5.53 -13.59
CA GLY A 79 1.60 6.20 -12.52
C GLY A 79 0.98 7.51 -13.02
N PHE A 80 1.75 8.38 -13.67
CA PHE A 80 1.20 9.58 -14.30
C PHE A 80 0.23 9.28 -15.44
N LYS A 81 0.46 8.22 -16.22
CA LYS A 81 -0.50 7.78 -17.24
C LYS A 81 -1.86 7.43 -16.61
N LEU A 82 -1.87 6.70 -15.49
CA LEU A 82 -3.10 6.40 -14.75
C LEU A 82 -3.80 7.68 -14.29
N THR A 83 -3.07 8.65 -13.73
CA THR A 83 -3.69 9.92 -13.31
C THR A 83 -4.39 10.64 -14.45
N LYS A 84 -3.79 10.65 -15.65
CA LYS A 84 -4.38 11.26 -16.85
C LYS A 84 -5.59 10.50 -17.36
N LEU A 85 -5.55 9.17 -17.33
CA LEU A 85 -6.70 8.32 -17.69
C LEU A 85 -7.92 8.58 -16.78
N LEU A 86 -7.66 8.95 -15.52
CA LEU A 86 -8.69 9.30 -14.54
C LEU A 86 -8.99 10.82 -14.51
N GLY A 87 -8.68 11.54 -15.59
CA GLY A 87 -9.01 12.96 -15.75
C GLY A 87 -8.24 13.92 -14.83
N ASN A 88 -7.15 13.48 -14.19
CA ASN A 88 -6.44 14.20 -13.13
C ASN A 88 -7.32 14.59 -11.92
N ASP A 89 -8.48 13.95 -11.75
CA ASP A 89 -9.23 13.94 -10.49
C ASP A 89 -9.72 12.51 -10.21
N PRO A 90 -8.83 11.65 -9.68
CA PRO A 90 -9.11 10.22 -9.50
C PRO A 90 -10.34 9.94 -8.64
N LEU A 91 -10.60 10.73 -7.58
CA LEU A 91 -11.79 10.56 -6.77
C LEU A 91 -13.05 10.90 -7.56
N ASP A 92 -13.04 12.02 -8.29
CA ASP A 92 -14.20 12.40 -9.12
C ASP A 92 -14.53 11.30 -10.13
N PHE A 93 -13.51 10.79 -10.84
CA PHE A 93 -13.67 9.65 -11.74
C PHE A 93 -14.24 8.43 -11.01
N ILE A 94 -13.66 8.02 -9.87
CA ILE A 94 -14.13 6.86 -9.12
C ILE A 94 -15.59 7.01 -8.65
N MET A 95 -16.00 8.22 -8.26
CA MET A 95 -17.35 8.50 -7.78
C MET A 95 -18.38 8.59 -8.91
N ASN A 96 -18.01 9.16 -10.06
CA ASN A 96 -18.97 9.55 -11.09
C ASN A 96 -18.92 8.67 -12.34
N ALA A 97 -17.82 7.96 -12.60
CA ALA A 97 -17.72 7.07 -13.76
C ALA A 97 -18.78 5.98 -13.71
N THR A 98 -19.49 5.81 -14.83
CA THR A 98 -20.38 4.69 -15.03
C THR A 98 -19.56 3.43 -15.28
N LYS A 99 -20.22 2.27 -15.18
CA LYS A 99 -19.58 1.00 -15.54
C LYS A 99 -19.03 1.02 -16.97
N ASN A 100 -19.77 1.63 -17.89
CA ASN A 100 -19.39 1.75 -19.30
C ASN A 100 -18.17 2.66 -19.48
N ASP A 101 -18.03 3.73 -18.68
CA ASP A 101 -16.86 4.62 -18.76
C ASP A 101 -15.59 3.87 -18.32
N ILE A 102 -15.68 3.07 -17.26
CA ILE A 102 -14.59 2.23 -16.79
C ILE A 102 -14.25 1.15 -17.83
N ASP A 103 -15.24 0.41 -18.31
CA ASP A 103 -15.03 -0.72 -19.22
C ASP A 103 -14.52 -0.27 -20.60
N LYS A 104 -14.75 1.00 -20.98
CA LYS A 104 -14.21 1.64 -22.20
C LYS A 104 -12.81 2.22 -22.03
N LEU A 105 -12.28 2.30 -20.81
CA LEU A 105 -10.88 2.68 -20.63
C LEU A 105 -10.01 1.67 -21.35
N ASP A 106 -9.12 2.18 -22.19
CA ASP A 106 -8.15 1.39 -22.95
C ASP A 106 -6.78 2.10 -22.94
N GLY A 107 -5.79 1.46 -23.56
CA GLY A 107 -4.46 2.01 -23.71
C GLY A 107 -3.62 1.88 -22.45
N PHE A 108 -4.09 1.19 -21.40
CA PHE A 108 -3.26 0.90 -20.23
C PHE A 108 -2.74 -0.54 -20.26
N VAL A 109 -1.42 -0.68 -20.42
CA VAL A 109 -0.70 -1.93 -20.23
C VAL A 109 0.55 -1.63 -19.43
N HIS A 110 0.69 -2.30 -18.29
CA HIS A 110 1.93 -2.37 -17.54
C HIS A 110 2.35 -3.82 -17.41
N ARG A 111 3.66 -4.10 -17.40
CA ARG A 111 4.24 -5.45 -17.35
C ARG A 111 3.51 -6.42 -16.39
N THR A 112 3.03 -5.93 -15.26
CA THR A 112 2.33 -6.70 -14.23
C THR A 112 0.81 -6.50 -14.17
N ILE A 113 0.23 -5.47 -14.80
CA ILE A 113 -1.20 -5.14 -14.72
C ILE A 113 -1.69 -4.85 -16.14
N ASN A 114 -2.64 -5.64 -16.61
CA ASN A 114 -3.29 -5.41 -17.91
C ASN A 114 -4.54 -4.52 -17.75
N ILE A 115 -5.31 -4.37 -18.83
CA ILE A 115 -6.50 -3.52 -18.82
C ILE A 115 -7.65 -4.11 -17.97
N SER A 116 -7.87 -5.44 -17.99
CA SER A 116 -8.92 -6.07 -17.20
C SER A 116 -8.63 -5.98 -15.69
N ASP A 117 -7.35 -6.10 -15.31
CA ASP A 117 -6.88 -5.85 -13.96
C ASP A 117 -7.16 -4.41 -13.53
N LEU A 118 -6.93 -3.43 -14.42
CA LEU A 118 -7.23 -2.03 -14.13
C LEU A 118 -8.74 -1.81 -13.94
N HIS A 119 -9.59 -2.35 -14.82
CA HIS A 119 -11.05 -2.27 -14.68
C HIS A 119 -11.50 -2.83 -13.32
N PHE A 120 -10.99 -4.00 -12.94
CA PHE A 120 -11.25 -4.60 -11.63
C PHE A 120 -10.85 -3.65 -10.50
N PHE A 121 -9.66 -3.06 -10.56
CA PHE A 121 -9.19 -2.12 -9.53
C PHE A 121 -10.10 -0.91 -9.41
N LEU A 122 -10.53 -0.33 -10.54
CA LEU A 122 -11.39 0.85 -10.56
C LEU A 122 -12.80 0.55 -10.03
N HIS A 123 -13.40 -0.57 -10.43
CA HIS A 123 -14.69 -1.01 -9.87
C HIS A 123 -14.60 -1.28 -8.37
N SER A 124 -13.48 -1.86 -7.92
CA SER A 124 -13.26 -2.13 -6.50
C SER A 124 -13.07 -0.85 -5.68
N LEU A 125 -12.28 0.11 -6.19
CA LEU A 125 -12.15 1.44 -5.60
C LEU A 125 -13.50 2.15 -5.56
N GLN A 126 -14.30 2.09 -6.62
CA GLN A 126 -15.65 2.65 -6.64
C GLN A 126 -16.55 2.06 -5.54
N ASN A 127 -16.55 0.74 -5.36
CA ASN A 127 -17.28 0.11 -4.25
C ASN A 127 -16.75 0.58 -2.88
N ILE A 128 -15.44 0.71 -2.72
CA ILE A 128 -14.82 1.14 -1.46
C ILE A 128 -15.22 2.57 -1.10
N TYR A 129 -15.11 3.51 -2.04
CA TYR A 129 -15.41 4.93 -1.77
C TYR A 129 -16.91 5.20 -1.67
N LYS A 130 -17.76 4.52 -2.47
CA LYS A 130 -19.22 4.70 -2.38
C LYS A 130 -19.83 4.02 -1.16
N ASN A 131 -19.35 2.83 -0.79
CA ASN A 131 -20.09 1.95 0.13
C ASN A 131 -19.33 1.60 1.42
N LYS A 132 -18.01 1.81 1.48
CA LYS A 132 -17.17 1.33 2.59
C LYS A 132 -16.42 2.42 3.35
N GLY A 133 -16.56 3.69 2.94
CA GLY A 133 -15.95 4.84 3.60
C GLY A 133 -14.49 5.10 3.22
N GLY A 134 -14.06 4.66 2.05
CA GLY A 134 -12.72 4.92 1.53
C GLY A 134 -11.65 3.91 1.97
N LEU A 135 -10.42 4.08 1.47
CA LEU A 135 -9.33 3.14 1.68
C LEU A 135 -8.90 3.08 3.16
N GLU A 136 -8.75 4.22 3.83
CA GLU A 136 -8.36 4.25 5.25
C GLU A 136 -9.32 3.44 6.12
N ALA A 137 -10.62 3.59 5.92
CA ALA A 137 -11.64 2.91 6.73
C ALA A 137 -11.58 1.39 6.56
N VAL A 138 -11.35 0.93 5.34
CA VAL A 138 -11.27 -0.48 4.99
C VAL A 138 -10.04 -1.16 5.62
N PHE A 139 -8.89 -0.46 5.70
CA PHE A 139 -7.71 -0.98 6.39
C PHE A 139 -7.81 -0.86 7.92
N THR A 140 -8.31 0.27 8.41
CA THR A 140 -8.31 0.61 9.84
C THR A 140 -9.29 -0.25 10.63
N LYS A 141 -10.47 -0.57 10.07
CA LYS A 141 -11.51 -1.30 10.81
C LYS A 141 -11.07 -2.72 11.23
N PRO A 142 -10.45 -3.55 10.38
CA PRO A 142 -9.85 -4.81 10.80
C PRO A 142 -8.64 -4.60 11.71
N TYR A 143 -7.72 -3.69 11.35
CA TYR A 143 -6.52 -3.41 12.14
C TYR A 143 -6.85 -3.06 13.60
N ARG A 144 -7.85 -2.20 13.86
CA ARG A 144 -8.21 -1.79 15.22
C ARG A 144 -8.73 -2.92 16.10
N LYS A 145 -9.25 -4.01 15.51
CA LYS A 145 -9.78 -5.15 16.28
C LYS A 145 -8.67 -6.01 16.87
N SER A 146 -7.56 -6.17 16.17
CA SER A 146 -6.47 -7.07 16.55
C SER A 146 -5.12 -6.38 16.74
N ARG A 147 -5.03 -5.08 16.42
CA ARG A 147 -3.79 -4.30 16.36
C ARG A 147 -2.74 -4.96 15.45
N SER A 148 -3.19 -5.59 14.37
CA SER A 148 -2.36 -6.34 13.43
C SER A 148 -2.51 -5.78 12.02
N ILE A 149 -1.38 -5.41 11.40
CA ILE A 149 -1.36 -4.93 10.02
C ILE A 149 -1.75 -6.04 9.04
N PHE A 150 -1.47 -7.30 9.37
CA PHE A 150 -1.88 -8.46 8.59
C PHE A 150 -3.40 -8.55 8.49
N ASP A 151 -4.10 -8.32 9.59
CA ASP A 151 -5.57 -8.30 9.57
C ASP A 151 -6.13 -7.10 8.81
N GLY A 152 -5.46 -5.95 8.89
CA GLY A 152 -5.74 -4.79 8.04
C GLY A 152 -5.67 -5.14 6.56
N ILE A 153 -4.57 -5.77 6.13
CA ILE A 153 -4.38 -6.22 4.74
C ILE A 153 -5.41 -7.27 4.35
N ASN A 154 -5.68 -8.26 5.21
CA ASN A 154 -6.64 -9.33 4.93
C ASN A 154 -8.07 -8.78 4.80
N GLY A 155 -8.47 -7.88 5.69
CA GLY A 155 -9.78 -7.23 5.62
C GLY A 155 -9.91 -6.32 4.39
N PHE A 156 -8.85 -5.59 4.03
CA PHE A 156 -8.79 -4.86 2.78
C PHE A 156 -8.96 -5.78 1.57
N ARG A 157 -8.18 -6.86 1.48
CA ARG A 157 -8.28 -7.84 0.38
C ARG A 157 -9.70 -8.40 0.25
N LYS A 158 -10.33 -8.77 1.37
CA LYS A 158 -11.71 -9.28 1.40
C LYS A 158 -12.70 -8.29 0.82
N VAL A 159 -12.59 -7.00 1.15
CA VAL A 159 -13.45 -5.95 0.58
C VAL A 159 -13.13 -5.72 -0.89
N PHE A 160 -11.85 -5.70 -1.24
CA PHE A 160 -11.40 -5.42 -2.61
C PHE A 160 -11.89 -6.49 -3.61
N MET A 161 -12.08 -7.72 -3.15
CA MET A 161 -12.54 -8.87 -3.96
C MET A 161 -14.06 -9.05 -4.01
N GLN A 162 -14.84 -8.14 -3.44
CA GLN A 162 -16.31 -8.23 -3.48
C GLN A 162 -16.89 -7.94 -4.88
N VAL A 163 -16.13 -7.28 -5.73
CA VAL A 163 -16.52 -6.97 -7.10
C VAL A 163 -16.23 -8.16 -8.00
N LYS A 164 -17.04 -8.41 -9.04
CA LYS A 164 -16.77 -9.46 -10.04
C LYS A 164 -15.41 -9.22 -10.73
N HIS A 165 -14.58 -10.25 -10.78
CA HIS A 165 -13.24 -10.20 -11.35
C HIS A 165 -12.79 -11.58 -11.84
N ASP A 166 -11.72 -11.59 -12.64
CA ASP A 166 -11.06 -12.81 -13.07
C ASP A 166 -10.15 -13.34 -11.96
N ALA A 167 -10.06 -14.66 -11.82
CA ALA A 167 -9.20 -15.30 -10.81
C ALA A 167 -7.71 -14.91 -10.98
N SER A 168 -7.29 -14.60 -12.21
CA SER A 168 -5.93 -14.12 -12.51
C SER A 168 -5.65 -12.75 -11.87
N SER A 169 -6.66 -11.89 -11.73
CA SER A 169 -6.51 -10.55 -11.16
C SER A 169 -6.27 -10.56 -9.65
N GLU A 170 -6.65 -11.65 -8.97
CA GLU A 170 -6.47 -11.79 -7.52
C GLU A 170 -5.01 -11.71 -7.07
N ARG A 171 -4.06 -12.10 -7.94
CA ARG A 171 -2.62 -12.10 -7.64
C ARG A 171 -2.03 -10.71 -7.43
N HIS A 172 -2.75 -9.66 -7.87
CA HIS A 172 -2.28 -8.28 -7.75
C HIS A 172 -2.49 -7.72 -6.35
N ILE A 173 -3.41 -8.30 -5.56
CA ILE A 173 -3.65 -7.96 -4.16
C ILE A 173 -3.10 -9.06 -3.27
N SER A 174 -2.03 -8.72 -2.55
CA SER A 174 -1.31 -9.67 -1.70
C SER A 174 -2.20 -10.36 -0.69
N ASN A 175 -1.97 -11.66 -0.50
CA ASN A 175 -2.65 -12.48 0.50
C ASN A 175 -1.65 -12.96 1.56
N PRO A 176 -1.53 -12.26 2.70
CA PRO A 176 -0.72 -12.71 3.82
C PRO A 176 -1.07 -14.10 4.36
N GLU A 177 -2.33 -14.53 4.29
CA GLU A 177 -2.74 -15.90 4.70
C GLU A 177 -2.07 -16.98 3.84
N LYS A 178 -1.62 -16.63 2.63
CA LYS A 178 -0.83 -17.49 1.73
C LYS A 178 0.67 -17.16 1.78
N ASN A 179 1.17 -16.67 2.92
CA ASN A 179 2.59 -16.32 3.15
C ASN A 179 3.16 -15.27 2.18
N SER A 180 2.32 -14.40 1.61
CA SER A 180 2.80 -13.29 0.79
C SER A 180 3.46 -12.22 1.65
N ALA A 181 4.65 -11.75 1.26
CA ALA A 181 5.34 -10.64 1.92
C ALA A 181 4.62 -9.27 1.76
N ALA A 182 3.55 -9.21 0.96
CA ALA A 182 2.72 -8.01 0.77
C ALA A 182 3.47 -6.72 0.40
N LYS A 183 4.64 -6.83 -0.25
CA LYS A 183 5.56 -5.70 -0.49
C LYS A 183 4.89 -4.45 -1.10
N ARG A 184 4.00 -4.63 -2.08
CA ARG A 184 3.30 -3.50 -2.74
C ARG A 184 2.32 -2.79 -1.80
N LEU A 185 1.56 -3.55 -1.02
CA LEU A 185 0.66 -2.96 -0.01
C LEU A 185 1.45 -2.34 1.15
N ASN A 186 2.57 -2.93 1.56
CA ASN A 186 3.45 -2.34 2.56
C ASN A 186 4.06 -1.02 2.08
N LEU A 187 4.42 -0.89 0.80
CA LEU A 187 4.85 0.38 0.21
C LEU A 187 3.74 1.44 0.28
N PHE A 188 2.52 1.08 -0.08
CA PHE A 188 1.35 1.96 0.04
C PHE A 188 1.10 2.40 1.48
N LEU A 189 1.05 1.45 2.41
CA LEU A 189 0.82 1.71 3.84
C LEU A 189 1.92 2.58 4.42
N MET A 190 3.17 2.35 4.03
CA MET A 190 4.30 3.20 4.40
C MET A 190 4.06 4.65 3.97
N TRP A 191 3.64 4.90 2.72
CA TRP A 191 3.31 6.24 2.23
C TRP A 191 2.16 6.90 3.00
N MET A 192 1.12 6.15 3.36
CA MET A 192 -0.09 6.70 4.00
C MET A 192 0.04 6.89 5.52
N VAL A 193 0.77 6.02 6.21
CA VAL A 193 0.81 5.96 7.69
C VAL A 193 2.05 6.66 8.26
N ARG A 194 3.21 6.54 7.61
CA ARG A 194 4.41 7.24 8.08
C ARG A 194 4.24 8.74 7.92
N ASN A 195 4.59 9.45 8.97
CA ASN A 195 4.61 10.89 9.07
C ASN A 195 6.04 11.25 9.47
N ASP A 196 6.84 11.67 8.50
CA ASP A 196 8.20 12.13 8.75
C ASP A 196 8.27 13.66 8.74
N LYS A 197 9.25 14.22 9.45
CA LYS A 197 9.47 15.67 9.53
C LYS A 197 9.85 16.29 8.19
N TYR A 198 10.27 15.47 7.22
CA TYR A 198 10.73 15.90 5.91
C TYR A 198 9.58 15.94 4.90
N GLY A 199 8.36 15.52 5.25
CA GLY A 199 7.19 15.46 4.37
C GLY A 199 7.39 14.58 3.13
N ILE A 200 8.19 13.51 3.24
CA ILE A 200 8.35 12.52 2.16
C ILE A 200 7.11 11.64 2.10
N HIS A 201 6.75 11.00 3.21
CA HIS A 201 5.50 10.26 3.35
C HIS A 201 4.36 11.22 3.72
N PHE A 202 3.12 10.85 3.39
CA PHE A 202 1.97 11.72 3.57
C PHE A 202 1.44 11.73 5.00
N GLY A 203 1.55 10.60 5.70
CA GLY A 203 1.10 10.48 7.09
C GLY A 203 -0.38 10.80 7.29
N LEU A 204 -1.22 10.61 6.27
CA LEU A 204 -2.65 10.93 6.30
C LEU A 204 -3.44 9.99 7.21
N TRP A 205 -3.00 8.74 7.35
CA TRP A 205 -3.70 7.71 8.14
C TRP A 205 -3.21 7.73 9.58
N LYS A 206 -3.98 8.36 10.46
CA LYS A 206 -3.61 8.53 11.88
C LYS A 206 -4.04 7.38 12.77
N ASN A 207 -4.94 6.53 12.28
CA ASN A 207 -5.56 5.45 13.06
C ASN A 207 -4.81 4.11 12.97
N ILE A 208 -3.65 4.07 12.30
CA ILE A 208 -2.75 2.92 12.22
C ILE A 208 -1.40 3.34 12.81
N SER A 209 -0.84 2.54 13.72
CA SER A 209 0.46 2.87 14.31
C SER A 209 1.60 2.63 13.31
N GLN A 210 2.56 3.56 13.26
CA GLN A 210 3.77 3.40 12.45
C GLN A 210 4.65 2.23 12.91
N SER A 211 4.62 1.92 14.21
CA SER A 211 5.35 0.78 14.80
C SER A 211 4.90 -0.58 14.26
N ASP A 212 3.68 -0.64 13.72
CA ASP A 212 3.05 -1.89 13.29
C ASP A 212 3.24 -2.10 11.77
N LEU A 213 3.85 -1.14 11.08
CA LEU A 213 4.20 -1.28 9.66
C LEU A 213 5.35 -2.27 9.49
N LEU A 214 5.28 -3.06 8.42
CA LEU A 214 6.34 -3.97 8.04
C LEU A 214 7.40 -3.23 7.22
N ILE A 215 8.67 -3.45 7.55
CA ILE A 215 9.80 -2.92 6.79
C ILE A 215 9.90 -3.66 5.46
N LEU A 216 10.09 -2.91 4.38
CA LEU A 216 10.43 -3.45 3.07
C LEU A 216 11.91 -3.83 3.07
N LEU A 217 12.23 -5.12 3.24
CA LEU A 217 13.53 -5.69 2.90
C LEU A 217 13.49 -6.27 1.48
#